data_AF-A0A0G1Y7N3-F1
#
_entry.id   AF-A0A0G1Y7N3-F1
#
_cell.length_a   1.000
_cell.length_b   1.000
_cell.length_c   1.000
_cell.angle_alpha   90.00
_cell.angle_beta   90.00
_cell.angle_gamma   90.00
#
_symmetry.space_group_name_H-M   'P 1'
#
loop_
_entity.id
_entity.type
_entity.pdbx_description
1 polymer ?
#
loop_
_entity_poly.entity_id
_entity_poly.type
_entity_poly.pdbx_seq_one_letter_code
_entity_poly.pdbx_strand_id
1 'polypeptide(L)'
;MDIAAPKCFDIETRLINELDIPVMHDDQHGTAIVVLAGLINSAKVVKKDLRKLKIVISGAGAAGTAVAKLLLAAGVRDIVLLDRKGTIYRGRSGLNEHKAELARLTNPRRVKGGLALAMRGADVFIGVSGKGLLKREHVASMAPKAIVFAMANPDPEILPEAAKRAGAMVVGTGRSDYPNQINNSLVFPGIFRGALDKGVKKITEATKLRAARALAALMKRPTAEKIIPDMLDPRSVGAVARAVR
;
A
#
# COMPACT_ATOMS: atom_id res chain seq x y z
N MET A 1 5.50 -1.47 14.24
CA MET A 1 6.61 -1.86 13.34
C MET A 1 7.74 -2.25 14.24
N ASP A 2 8.10 -3.52 14.16
CA ASP A 2 8.87 -4.17 15.22
C ASP A 2 10.39 -4.07 14.99
N ILE A 3 10.80 -3.62 13.79
CA ILE A 3 12.17 -3.19 13.47
C ILE A 3 12.11 -1.82 12.79
N ALA A 4 12.76 -0.81 13.35
CA ALA A 4 12.64 0.56 12.86
C ALA A 4 13.33 0.81 11.50
N ALA A 5 12.67 1.58 10.63
CA ALA A 5 13.30 2.15 9.44
C ALA A 5 14.32 3.26 9.85
N PRO A 6 15.46 3.40 9.13
CA PRO A 6 15.82 2.71 7.89
C PRO A 6 16.52 1.36 8.08
N LYS A 7 16.96 1.01 9.29
CA LYS A 7 17.77 -0.21 9.56
C LYS A 7 17.12 -1.51 9.07
N CYS A 8 15.78 -1.58 9.11
CA CYS A 8 15.03 -2.73 8.61
C CYS A 8 15.34 -3.08 7.14
N PHE A 9 15.65 -2.09 6.29
CA PHE A 9 15.92 -2.31 4.87
C PHE A 9 17.26 -3.00 4.65
N ASP A 10 18.30 -2.56 5.37
CA ASP A 10 19.65 -3.12 5.25
C ASP A 10 19.69 -4.55 5.82
N ILE A 11 19.04 -4.76 6.97
CA ILE A 11 18.90 -6.08 7.59
C ILE A 11 18.18 -7.04 6.63
N GLU A 12 17.02 -6.65 6.09
CA GLU A 12 16.26 -7.47 5.15
C GLU A 12 17.08 -7.80 3.89
N THR A 13 17.75 -6.81 3.31
CA THR A 13 18.57 -6.99 2.09
C THR A 13 19.71 -7.98 2.33
N ARG A 14 20.41 -7.86 3.47
CA ARG A 14 21.48 -8.79 3.83
C ARG A 14 20.94 -10.20 4.06
N LEU A 15 19.87 -10.37 4.84
CA LEU A 15 19.29 -11.68 5.10
C LEU A 15 18.79 -12.37 3.82
N ILE A 16 18.19 -11.63 2.88
CA ILE A 16 17.76 -12.17 1.57
C ILE A 16 18.96 -12.65 0.71
N ASN A 17 20.13 -12.03 0.88
CA ASN A 17 21.33 -12.35 0.10
C ASN A 17 22.20 -13.43 0.74
N GLU A 18 22.26 -13.45 2.08
CA GLU A 18 23.13 -14.33 2.85
C GLU A 18 22.45 -15.68 3.20
N LEU A 19 21.11 -15.75 3.23
CA LEU A 19 20.38 -16.97 3.60
C LEU A 19 19.82 -17.74 2.40
N ASP A 20 19.78 -19.07 2.53
CA ASP A 20 19.18 -20.02 1.58
C ASP A 20 17.67 -20.26 1.79
N ILE A 21 17.05 -19.53 2.73
CA ILE A 21 15.63 -19.65 3.10
C ILE A 21 14.86 -18.37 2.75
N PRO A 22 13.54 -18.45 2.48
CA PRO A 22 12.75 -17.28 2.17
C PRO A 22 12.67 -16.30 3.35
N VAL A 23 13.06 -15.05 3.11
CA VAL A 23 12.97 -13.94 4.06
C VAL A 23 11.91 -12.94 3.58
N MET A 24 11.07 -12.47 4.50
CA MET A 24 10.05 -11.44 4.22
C MET A 24 9.75 -10.63 5.48
N HIS A 25 9.82 -9.30 5.37
CA HIS A 25 9.29 -8.41 6.40
C HIS A 25 7.80 -8.16 6.19
N ASP A 26 6.96 -8.66 7.09
CA ASP A 26 5.51 -8.63 6.88
C ASP A 26 4.91 -7.22 6.90
N ASP A 27 5.28 -6.36 7.87
CA ASP A 27 4.80 -4.96 7.88
C ASP A 27 5.15 -4.18 6.59
N GLN A 28 6.20 -4.60 5.86
CA GLN A 28 6.59 -4.01 4.59
C GLN A 28 5.85 -4.66 3.42
N HIS A 29 6.16 -5.93 3.19
CA HIS A 29 5.76 -6.64 1.98
C HIS A 29 4.32 -7.12 2.06
N GLY A 30 3.86 -7.57 3.23
CA GLY A 30 2.48 -7.98 3.45
C GLY A 30 1.53 -6.80 3.25
N THR A 31 1.85 -5.66 3.86
CA THR A 31 1.14 -4.39 3.65
C THR A 31 1.10 -4.00 2.18
N ALA A 32 2.24 -4.03 1.47
CA ALA A 32 2.29 -3.69 0.05
C ALA A 32 1.37 -4.59 -0.80
N ILE A 33 1.39 -5.90 -0.57
CA ILE A 33 0.58 -6.87 -1.30
C ILE A 33 -0.92 -6.62 -1.07
N VAL A 34 -1.35 -6.47 0.18
CA VAL A 34 -2.78 -6.28 0.49
C VAL A 34 -3.29 -4.92 -0.01
N VAL A 35 -2.46 -3.87 0.06
CA VAL A 35 -2.78 -2.55 -0.50
C VAL A 35 -2.95 -2.63 -2.02
N LEU A 36 -2.03 -3.28 -2.73
CA LEU A 36 -2.15 -3.46 -4.18
C LEU A 36 -3.40 -4.28 -4.53
N ALA A 37 -3.71 -5.34 -3.77
CA ALA A 37 -4.91 -6.15 -3.99
C ALA A 37 -6.20 -5.33 -3.82
N GLY A 38 -6.31 -4.57 -2.74
CA GLY A 38 -7.44 -3.67 -2.50
C GLY A 38 -7.54 -2.58 -3.57
N LEU A 39 -6.41 -2.03 -4.02
CA LEU A 39 -6.38 -0.98 -5.02
C LEU A 39 -6.80 -1.48 -6.41
N ILE A 40 -6.38 -2.69 -6.81
CA ILE A 40 -6.84 -3.34 -8.05
C ILE A 40 -8.37 -3.39 -8.10
N ASN A 41 -9.00 -3.81 -7.00
CA ASN A 41 -10.45 -3.91 -6.93
C ASN A 41 -11.15 -2.55 -6.80
N SER A 42 -10.56 -1.62 -6.06
CA SER A 42 -11.05 -0.24 -5.96
C SER A 42 -11.07 0.44 -7.32
N ALA A 43 -10.02 0.26 -8.13
CA ALA A 43 -9.92 0.79 -9.49
C ALA A 43 -11.07 0.27 -10.40
N LYS A 44 -11.45 -1.01 -10.26
CA LYS A 44 -12.63 -1.58 -10.93
C LYS A 44 -13.93 -0.90 -10.50
N VAL A 45 -14.11 -0.71 -9.18
CA VAL A 45 -15.32 -0.06 -8.61
C VAL A 45 -15.47 1.37 -9.15
N VAL A 46 -14.39 2.15 -9.16
CA VAL A 46 -14.43 3.54 -9.63
C VAL A 46 -14.31 3.68 -11.16
N LYS A 47 -14.11 2.57 -11.88
CA LYS A 47 -13.92 2.48 -13.33
C LYS A 47 -12.73 3.31 -13.84
N LYS A 48 -11.57 3.19 -13.19
CA LYS A 48 -10.31 3.87 -13.58
C LYS A 48 -9.22 2.84 -13.92
N ASP A 49 -8.30 3.18 -14.84
CA ASP A 49 -7.10 2.37 -15.10
C ASP A 49 -6.10 2.56 -13.95
N LEU A 50 -5.75 1.47 -13.27
CA LEU A 50 -4.78 1.43 -12.18
C LEU A 50 -3.49 2.17 -12.52
N ARG A 51 -2.97 2.02 -13.74
CA ARG A 51 -1.68 2.58 -14.18
C ARG A 51 -1.72 4.10 -14.33
N LYS A 52 -2.91 4.69 -14.47
CA LYS A 52 -3.13 6.13 -14.66
C LYS A 52 -3.51 6.86 -13.38
N LEU A 53 -3.65 6.16 -12.25
CA LEU A 53 -4.03 6.78 -10.98
C LEU A 53 -2.92 7.70 -10.47
N LYS A 54 -3.33 8.86 -9.94
CA LYS A 54 -2.47 9.75 -9.15
C LYS A 54 -2.57 9.36 -7.68
N ILE A 55 -1.51 8.79 -7.14
CA ILE A 55 -1.48 8.22 -5.79
C ILE A 55 -0.68 9.12 -4.86
N VAL A 56 -1.23 9.37 -3.68
CA VAL A 56 -0.54 10.04 -2.58
C VAL A 56 -0.34 9.03 -1.45
N ILE A 57 0.89 8.86 -0.99
CA ILE A 57 1.22 8.00 0.15
C ILE A 57 1.73 8.88 1.28
N SER A 58 1.02 8.90 2.40
CA SER A 58 1.47 9.56 3.62
C SER A 58 2.23 8.57 4.49
N GLY A 59 3.54 8.77 4.60
CA GLY A 59 4.45 7.90 5.33
C GLY A 59 5.50 7.28 4.41
N ALA A 60 6.74 7.76 4.51
CA ALA A 60 7.90 7.20 3.80
C ALA A 60 8.77 6.32 4.73
N GLY A 61 8.12 5.58 5.61
CA GLY A 61 8.73 4.49 6.36
C GLY A 61 8.75 3.20 5.56
N ALA A 62 8.93 2.07 6.23
CA ALA A 62 9.09 0.78 5.58
C ALA A 62 7.86 0.34 4.77
N ALA A 63 6.67 0.37 5.38
CA ALA A 63 5.42 0.05 4.70
C ALA A 63 5.17 0.94 3.46
N GLY A 64 5.25 2.26 3.62
CA GLY A 64 4.99 3.19 2.50
C GLY A 64 6.01 3.10 1.37
N THR A 65 7.27 2.80 1.69
CA THR A 65 8.33 2.53 0.71
C THR A 65 8.03 1.25 -0.08
N ALA A 66 7.69 0.16 0.62
CA ALA A 66 7.34 -1.12 0.00
C ALA A 66 6.06 -1.02 -0.86
N VAL A 67 5.04 -0.30 -0.38
CA VAL A 67 3.83 0.01 -1.14
C VAL A 67 4.18 0.77 -2.42
N ALA A 68 4.97 1.84 -2.34
CA ALA A 68 5.36 2.63 -3.51
C ALA A 68 6.11 1.78 -4.55
N LYS A 69 7.11 1.00 -4.12
CA LYS A 69 7.90 0.14 -5.01
C LYS A 69 7.01 -0.92 -5.69
N LEU A 70 6.13 -1.58 -4.95
CA LEU A 70 5.24 -2.58 -5.53
C LEU A 70 4.19 -1.97 -6.49
N LEU A 71 3.70 -0.76 -6.20
CA LEU A 71 2.79 -0.04 -7.11
C LEU A 71 3.51 0.38 -8.41
N LEU A 72 4.75 0.85 -8.32
CA LEU A 72 5.59 1.11 -9.50
C LEU A 72 5.77 -0.16 -10.34
N ALA A 73 6.08 -1.29 -9.69
CA ALA A 73 6.20 -2.60 -10.34
C ALA A 73 4.89 -3.08 -10.97
N ALA A 74 3.75 -2.70 -10.41
CA ALA A 74 2.42 -2.94 -10.98
C ALA A 74 2.08 -2.01 -12.17
N GLY A 75 2.96 -1.04 -12.49
CA GLY A 75 2.84 -0.14 -13.62
C GLY A 75 2.22 1.23 -13.32
N VAL A 76 2.00 1.58 -12.03
CA VAL A 76 1.59 2.93 -11.63
C VAL A 76 2.76 3.88 -11.83
N ARG A 77 2.51 5.07 -12.39
CA ARG A 77 3.58 6.04 -12.71
C ARG A 77 3.55 7.31 -11.86
N ASP A 78 2.39 7.74 -11.37
CA ASP A 78 2.24 8.97 -10.59
C ASP A 78 1.99 8.64 -9.11
N ILE A 79 3.08 8.57 -8.35
CA ILE A 79 3.05 8.36 -6.90
C ILE A 79 3.75 9.54 -6.24
N VAL A 80 3.15 10.17 -5.24
CA VAL A 80 3.79 11.20 -4.41
C VAL A 80 3.82 10.72 -2.98
N LEU A 81 5.03 10.54 -2.42
CA LEU A 81 5.20 10.16 -1.03
C LEU A 81 5.47 11.38 -0.15
N LEU A 82 4.98 11.34 1.09
CA LEU A 82 5.27 12.31 2.12
C LEU A 82 5.96 11.68 3.32
N ASP A 83 6.87 12.43 3.95
CA ASP A 83 7.35 12.16 5.29
C ASP A 83 6.99 13.33 6.23
N ARG A 84 7.51 13.29 7.47
CA ARG A 84 7.26 14.32 8.49
C ARG A 84 7.61 15.75 8.07
N LYS A 85 8.50 15.97 7.10
CA LYS A 85 8.84 17.31 6.57
C LYS A 85 8.28 17.56 5.16
N GLY A 86 7.22 16.85 4.76
CA GLY A 86 6.50 17.07 3.50
C GLY A 86 6.82 16.08 2.39
N THR A 87 6.45 16.45 1.16
CA THR A 87 6.63 15.64 -0.05
C THR A 87 8.09 15.30 -0.31
N ILE A 88 8.36 14.06 -0.71
CA ILE A 88 9.67 13.61 -1.18
C ILE A 88 9.80 13.97 -2.67
N TYR A 89 10.88 14.65 -3.03
CA TYR A 89 11.19 15.07 -4.40
C TYR A 89 12.70 15.20 -4.60
N ARG A 90 13.15 15.09 -5.85
CA ARG A 90 14.56 15.22 -6.22
C ARG A 90 15.10 16.60 -5.84
N GLY A 91 16.23 16.64 -5.13
CA GLY A 91 16.87 17.89 -4.68
C GLY A 91 16.36 18.43 -3.34
N ARG A 92 15.43 17.73 -2.66
CA ARG A 92 15.07 18.06 -1.27
C ARG A 92 16.26 17.77 -0.34
N SER A 93 16.57 18.69 0.57
CA SER A 93 17.63 18.52 1.56
C SER A 93 17.24 17.50 2.65
N GLY A 94 18.25 16.83 3.23
CA GLY A 94 18.06 15.92 4.36
C GLY A 94 17.36 14.59 4.03
N LEU A 95 17.44 14.12 2.78
CA LEU A 95 17.05 12.77 2.40
C LEU A 95 18.17 11.78 2.72
N ASN A 96 17.84 10.67 3.36
CA ASN A 96 18.73 9.51 3.41
C ASN A 96 18.71 8.77 2.06
N GLU A 97 19.56 7.75 1.91
CA GLU A 97 19.72 7.02 0.65
C GLU A 97 18.41 6.43 0.12
N HIS A 98 17.62 5.75 0.96
CA HIS A 98 16.33 5.18 0.56
C HIS A 98 15.33 6.25 0.10
N LYS A 99 15.26 7.40 0.79
CA LYS A 99 14.36 8.48 0.36
C LYS A 99 14.88 9.19 -0.89
N ALA A 100 16.20 9.25 -1.09
CA ALA A 100 16.79 9.77 -2.31
C ALA A 100 16.53 8.85 -3.52
N GLU A 101 16.48 7.53 -3.31
CA GLU A 101 16.00 6.57 -4.32
C GLU A 101 14.52 6.81 -4.64
N LEU A 102 13.66 6.89 -3.62
CA LEU A 102 12.23 7.19 -3.81
C LEU A 102 12.00 8.52 -4.54
N ALA A 103 12.77 9.55 -4.22
CA ALA A 103 12.71 10.85 -4.89
C ALA A 103 13.08 10.80 -6.38
N ARG A 104 13.85 9.80 -6.82
CA ARG A 104 14.18 9.55 -8.23
C ARG A 104 13.08 8.77 -8.95
N LEU A 105 12.45 7.83 -8.26
CA LEU A 105 11.45 6.93 -8.83
C LEU A 105 10.03 7.50 -8.82
N THR A 106 9.76 8.47 -7.95
CA THR A 106 8.41 8.97 -7.66
C THR A 106 8.31 10.48 -7.84
N ASN A 107 7.10 11.00 -7.66
CA ASN A 107 6.73 12.40 -7.77
C ASN A 107 7.10 13.01 -9.14
N PRO A 108 6.61 12.44 -10.27
CA PRO A 108 6.90 12.96 -11.60
C PRO A 108 6.39 14.39 -11.80
N ARG A 109 5.36 14.77 -11.04
CA ARG A 109 4.77 16.12 -11.00
C ARG A 109 5.63 17.15 -10.26
N ARG A 110 6.70 16.73 -9.57
CA ARG A 110 7.57 17.59 -8.75
C ARG A 110 6.80 18.43 -7.73
N VAL A 111 5.75 17.85 -7.14
CA VAL A 111 4.98 18.50 -6.07
C VAL A 111 5.91 18.76 -4.89
N LYS A 112 5.93 20.01 -4.42
CA LYS A 112 6.68 20.45 -3.25
C LYS A 112 5.71 20.96 -2.19
N GLY A 113 5.99 20.69 -0.92
CA GLY A 113 5.22 21.19 0.23
C GLY A 113 4.56 20.07 1.02
N GLY A 114 3.32 20.29 1.47
CA GLY A 114 2.62 19.40 2.39
C GLY A 114 1.52 18.53 1.74
N LEU A 115 0.80 17.81 2.60
CA LEU A 115 -0.28 16.90 2.21
C LEU A 115 -1.36 17.60 1.38
N ALA A 116 -1.78 18.80 1.78
CA ALA A 116 -2.80 19.57 1.07
C ALA A 116 -2.46 19.82 -0.41
N LEU A 117 -1.18 20.01 -0.76
CA LEU A 117 -0.77 20.19 -2.15
C LEU A 117 -0.72 18.87 -2.92
N ALA A 118 -0.26 17.81 -2.28
CA ALA A 118 -0.21 16.48 -2.89
C ALA A 118 -1.60 15.92 -3.22
N MET A 119 -2.58 16.20 -2.36
CA MET A 119 -3.95 15.66 -2.42
C MET A 119 -4.82 16.27 -3.52
N ARG A 120 -4.52 17.48 -4.01
CA ARG A 120 -5.33 18.15 -5.03
C ARG A 120 -5.37 17.32 -6.31
N GLY A 121 -6.57 16.90 -6.70
CA GLY A 121 -6.80 16.06 -7.87
C GLY A 121 -6.14 14.69 -7.81
N ALA A 122 -5.74 14.22 -6.63
CA ALA A 122 -5.27 12.84 -6.45
C ALA A 122 -6.45 11.87 -6.56
N ASP A 123 -6.23 10.70 -7.16
CA ASP A 123 -7.24 9.65 -7.24
C ASP A 123 -7.27 8.78 -5.98
N VAL A 124 -6.11 8.62 -5.35
CA VAL A 124 -5.90 7.67 -4.26
C VAL A 124 -5.07 8.32 -3.16
N PHE A 125 -5.51 8.15 -1.91
CA PHE A 125 -4.70 8.37 -0.72
C PHE A 125 -4.42 7.04 -0.02
N ILE A 126 -3.18 6.83 0.41
CA ILE A 126 -2.75 5.69 1.22
C ILE A 126 -1.99 6.24 2.44
N GLY A 127 -2.57 6.08 3.62
CA GLY A 127 -2.01 6.51 4.90
C GLY A 127 -1.36 5.37 5.64
N VAL A 128 -0.07 5.54 5.97
CA VAL A 128 0.74 4.64 6.81
C VAL A 128 1.64 5.47 7.75
N SER A 129 1.15 6.64 8.19
CA SER A 129 1.95 7.67 8.87
C SER A 129 1.47 8.05 10.27
N GLY A 130 0.27 7.64 10.67
CA GLY A 130 -0.30 7.90 11.99
C GLY A 130 -1.51 8.84 11.99
N LYS A 131 -2.17 8.96 13.16
CA LYS A 131 -3.46 9.63 13.37
C LYS A 131 -3.49 11.10 12.94
N GLY A 132 -4.65 11.55 12.44
CA GLY A 132 -5.06 12.97 12.41
C GLY A 132 -4.42 13.86 11.34
N LEU A 133 -3.58 13.30 10.46
CA LEU A 133 -2.94 14.05 9.37
C LEU A 133 -3.91 14.38 8.23
N LEU A 134 -4.95 13.56 8.02
CA LEU A 134 -5.87 13.70 6.90
C LEU A 134 -7.18 14.38 7.33
N LYS A 135 -7.36 15.63 6.92
CA LYS A 135 -8.59 16.41 7.14
C LYS A 135 -9.62 16.18 6.02
N ARG A 136 -10.89 16.47 6.30
CA ARG A 136 -12.00 16.38 5.32
C ARG A 136 -11.74 17.24 4.09
N GLU A 137 -11.19 18.44 4.26
CA GLU A 137 -10.83 19.35 3.16
C GLU A 137 -9.81 18.76 2.17
N HIS A 138 -8.88 17.93 2.66
CA HIS A 138 -7.93 17.24 1.81
C HIS A 138 -8.65 16.22 0.92
N VAL A 139 -9.57 15.44 1.49
CA VAL A 139 -10.36 14.45 0.75
C VAL A 139 -11.30 15.13 -0.25
N ALA A 140 -11.94 16.23 0.14
CA ALA A 140 -12.79 17.02 -0.75
C ALA A 140 -12.02 17.63 -1.94
N SER A 141 -10.70 17.84 -1.82
CA SER A 141 -9.84 18.34 -2.89
C SER A 141 -9.39 17.27 -3.90
N MET A 142 -9.67 15.98 -3.64
CA MET A 142 -9.30 14.86 -4.49
C MET A 142 -10.12 14.82 -5.79
N ALA A 143 -9.70 13.98 -6.73
CA ALA A 143 -10.44 13.74 -7.96
C ALA A 143 -11.79 13.05 -7.67
N PRO A 144 -12.82 13.23 -8.54
CA PRO A 144 -14.09 12.51 -8.41
C PRO A 144 -13.90 11.00 -8.30
N LYS A 145 -14.74 10.34 -7.50
CA LYS A 145 -14.62 8.91 -7.16
C LYS A 145 -13.25 8.58 -6.54
N ALA A 146 -12.87 9.35 -5.52
CA ALA A 146 -11.62 9.18 -4.78
C ALA A 146 -11.61 7.86 -3.99
N ILE A 147 -10.41 7.29 -3.84
CA ILE A 147 -10.13 6.10 -3.02
C ILE A 147 -9.28 6.54 -1.82
N VAL A 148 -9.71 6.22 -0.61
CA VAL A 148 -9.00 6.59 0.62
C VAL A 148 -8.70 5.34 1.45
N PHE A 149 -7.43 4.97 1.54
CA PHE A 149 -6.96 3.94 2.46
C PHE A 149 -6.28 4.60 3.66
N ALA A 150 -6.96 4.66 4.81
CA ALA A 150 -6.45 5.24 6.05
C ALA A 150 -6.09 4.10 7.02
N MET A 151 -4.85 3.62 6.93
CA MET A 151 -4.44 2.34 7.52
C MET A 151 -3.68 2.49 8.85
N ALA A 152 -3.51 3.70 9.38
CA ALA A 152 -2.97 3.86 10.72
C ALA A 152 -3.86 3.12 11.75
N ASN A 153 -3.21 2.40 12.67
CA ASN A 153 -3.84 1.72 13.79
C ASN A 153 -3.30 2.30 15.13
N PRO A 154 -4.11 2.33 16.20
CA PRO A 154 -5.54 1.99 16.24
C PRO A 154 -6.46 3.08 15.64
N ASP A 155 -5.92 4.29 15.47
CA ASP A 155 -6.65 5.44 14.96
C ASP A 155 -6.25 5.76 13.52
N PRO A 156 -7.18 5.65 12.53
CA PRO A 156 -6.88 5.93 11.15
C PRO A 156 -6.60 7.42 10.91
N GLU A 157 -5.93 7.74 9.80
CA GLU A 157 -5.65 9.12 9.39
C GLU A 157 -6.93 9.98 9.30
N ILE A 158 -8.05 9.37 8.91
CA ILE A 158 -9.41 9.92 8.90
C ILE A 158 -10.40 8.77 9.17
N LEU A 159 -11.48 9.05 9.91
CA LEU A 159 -12.55 8.06 10.10
C LEU A 159 -13.30 7.80 8.78
N PRO A 160 -13.74 6.56 8.50
CA PRO A 160 -14.40 6.23 7.23
C PRO A 160 -15.62 7.08 6.90
N GLU A 161 -16.44 7.40 7.88
CA GLU A 161 -17.64 8.22 7.75
C GLU A 161 -17.27 9.66 7.39
N ALA A 162 -16.17 10.17 7.95
CA ALA A 162 -15.67 11.49 7.62
C ALA A 162 -15.09 11.55 6.20
N ALA A 163 -14.39 10.49 5.76
CA ALA A 163 -13.92 10.37 4.37
C ALA A 163 -15.07 10.25 3.37
N LYS A 164 -16.07 9.40 3.66
CA LYS A 164 -17.28 9.24 2.82
C LYS A 164 -18.04 10.56 2.70
N ARG A 165 -18.29 11.27 3.82
CA ARG A 165 -18.93 12.60 3.81
C ARG A 165 -18.13 13.66 3.06
N ALA A 166 -16.81 13.51 2.97
CA ALA A 166 -15.94 14.40 2.21
C ALA A 166 -15.82 14.02 0.71
N GLY A 167 -16.53 12.99 0.25
CA GLY A 167 -16.61 12.62 -1.18
C GLY A 167 -15.78 11.39 -1.59
N ALA A 168 -15.19 10.66 -0.64
CA ALA A 168 -14.53 9.39 -0.96
C ALA A 168 -15.55 8.33 -1.39
N MET A 169 -15.32 7.69 -2.54
CA MET A 169 -16.17 6.62 -3.08
C MET A 169 -15.83 5.26 -2.47
N VAL A 170 -14.54 4.99 -2.27
CA VAL A 170 -14.05 3.76 -1.63
C VAL A 170 -13.21 4.15 -0.44
N VAL A 171 -13.48 3.55 0.71
CA VAL A 171 -12.70 3.75 1.92
C VAL A 171 -12.28 2.40 2.50
N GLY A 172 -11.02 2.27 2.87
CA GLY A 172 -10.47 1.11 3.57
C GLY A 172 -9.60 1.52 4.74
N THR A 173 -9.52 0.68 5.77
CA THR A 173 -8.74 0.96 6.99
C THR A 173 -8.01 -0.28 7.49
N GLY A 174 -7.15 -0.13 8.49
CA GLY A 174 -6.55 -1.28 9.20
C GLY A 174 -7.46 -1.94 10.23
N ARG A 175 -8.59 -1.30 10.58
CA ARG A 175 -9.48 -1.73 11.65
C ARG A 175 -10.50 -2.77 11.17
N SER A 176 -10.83 -3.71 12.04
CA SER A 176 -11.75 -4.83 11.78
C SER A 176 -13.23 -4.46 11.90
N ASP A 177 -13.56 -3.37 12.58
CA ASP A 177 -14.94 -2.91 12.79
C ASP A 177 -15.50 -2.12 11.59
N TYR A 178 -14.68 -1.91 10.55
CA TYR A 178 -15.08 -1.23 9.32
C TYR A 178 -15.04 -2.15 8.09
N PRO A 179 -15.89 -1.88 7.07
CA PRO A 179 -15.73 -2.50 5.77
C PRO A 179 -14.33 -2.26 5.18
N ASN A 180 -13.90 -3.17 4.31
CA ASN A 180 -12.61 -3.08 3.62
C ASN A 180 -11.41 -3.01 4.57
N GLN A 181 -11.30 -3.97 5.49
CA GLN A 181 -10.12 -4.10 6.35
C GLN A 181 -8.90 -4.52 5.50
N ILE A 182 -7.91 -3.64 5.41
CA ILE A 182 -6.64 -3.85 4.71
C ILE A 182 -5.63 -4.38 5.73
N ASN A 183 -5.54 -5.70 5.83
CA ASN A 183 -4.73 -6.40 6.82
C ASN A 183 -3.75 -7.38 6.14
N ASN A 184 -2.47 -7.30 6.51
CA ASN A 184 -1.39 -8.18 6.03
C ASN A 184 -1.61 -9.67 6.38
N SER A 185 -2.47 -9.98 7.36
CA SER A 185 -2.87 -11.36 7.70
C SER A 185 -3.53 -12.11 6.55
N LEU A 186 -4.09 -11.41 5.56
CA LEU A 186 -4.60 -12.03 4.33
C LEU A 186 -3.49 -12.58 3.43
N VAL A 187 -2.23 -12.21 3.68
CA VAL A 187 -1.10 -12.43 2.78
C VAL A 187 -0.07 -13.37 3.39
N PHE A 188 0.47 -13.04 4.57
CA PHE A 188 1.65 -13.73 5.09
C PHE A 188 1.47 -15.25 5.24
N PRO A 189 0.31 -15.79 5.70
CA PRO A 189 0.18 -17.24 5.85
C PRO A 189 0.26 -17.95 4.49
N GLY A 190 -0.36 -17.36 3.46
CA GLY A 190 -0.32 -17.90 2.10
C GLY A 190 1.04 -17.77 1.43
N ILE A 191 1.76 -16.66 1.65
CA ILE A 191 3.11 -16.49 1.10
C ILE A 191 4.05 -17.57 1.65
N PHE A 192 4.09 -17.75 2.97
CA PHE A 192 4.98 -18.75 3.57
C PHE A 192 4.53 -20.17 3.26
N ARG A 193 3.22 -20.45 3.28
CA ARG A 193 2.70 -21.77 2.87
C ARG A 193 3.17 -22.12 1.46
N GLY A 194 2.99 -21.22 0.50
CA GLY A 194 3.40 -21.43 -0.88
C GLY A 194 4.92 -21.55 -1.05
N ALA A 195 5.70 -20.79 -0.27
CA ALA A 195 7.16 -20.84 -0.33
C ALA A 195 7.71 -22.16 0.22
N LEU A 196 7.17 -22.64 1.35
CA LEU A 196 7.54 -23.91 1.96
C LEU A 196 7.13 -25.10 1.10
N ASP A 197 5.88 -25.13 0.61
CA ASP A 197 5.36 -26.21 -0.23
C ASP A 197 6.17 -26.42 -1.52
N LYS A 198 6.84 -25.37 -2.03
CA LYS A 198 7.54 -25.37 -3.32
C LYS A 198 9.05 -25.19 -3.20
N GLY A 199 9.59 -25.13 -1.99
CA GLY A 199 11.02 -24.89 -1.76
C GLY A 199 11.53 -23.57 -2.35
N VAL A 200 10.69 -22.52 -2.39
CA VAL A 200 11.09 -21.22 -2.95
C VAL A 200 12.09 -20.54 -2.01
N LYS A 201 13.29 -20.28 -2.51
CA LYS A 201 14.37 -19.63 -1.74
C LYS A 201 14.19 -18.13 -1.55
N LYS A 202 13.50 -17.44 -2.47
CA LYS A 202 13.37 -15.97 -2.44
C LYS A 202 11.96 -15.50 -2.78
N ILE A 203 11.41 -14.60 -1.95
CA ILE A 203 10.14 -13.93 -2.22
C ILE A 203 10.37 -12.71 -3.13
N THR A 204 10.38 -12.98 -4.43
CA THR A 204 10.65 -11.95 -5.46
C THR A 204 9.52 -10.93 -5.60
N GLU A 205 9.80 -9.80 -6.25
CA GLU A 205 8.77 -8.81 -6.61
C GLU A 205 7.66 -9.41 -7.49
N ALA A 206 8.02 -10.30 -8.42
CA ALA A 206 7.04 -11.02 -9.24
C ALA A 206 6.11 -11.89 -8.39
N THR A 207 6.63 -12.54 -7.33
CA THR A 207 5.81 -13.29 -6.37
C THR A 207 4.82 -12.36 -5.65
N LYS A 208 5.28 -11.19 -5.18
CA LYS A 208 4.42 -10.18 -4.51
C LYS A 208 3.31 -9.68 -5.42
N LEU A 209 3.63 -9.39 -6.70
CA LEU A 209 2.63 -8.99 -7.70
C LEU A 209 1.60 -10.09 -7.99
N ARG A 210 2.03 -11.34 -8.13
CA ARG A 210 1.12 -12.48 -8.32
C ARG A 210 0.22 -12.70 -7.12
N ALA A 211 0.76 -12.62 -5.91
CA ALA A 211 0.00 -12.73 -4.67
C ALA A 211 -1.09 -11.65 -4.56
N ALA A 212 -0.75 -10.39 -4.86
CA ALA A 212 -1.72 -9.29 -4.84
C ALA A 212 -2.86 -9.51 -5.86
N ARG A 213 -2.51 -9.96 -7.07
CA ARG A 213 -3.50 -10.30 -8.11
C ARG A 213 -4.39 -11.47 -7.71
N ALA A 214 -3.81 -12.52 -7.11
CA ALA A 214 -4.56 -13.69 -6.64
C ALA A 214 -5.55 -13.33 -5.54
N LEU A 215 -5.12 -12.51 -4.57
CA LEU A 215 -5.98 -12.02 -3.50
C LEU A 215 -7.10 -11.13 -4.06
N ALA A 216 -6.78 -10.21 -4.97
CA ALA A 216 -7.77 -9.36 -5.63
C ALA A 216 -8.81 -10.18 -6.42
N ALA A 217 -8.39 -11.28 -7.06
CA ALA A 217 -9.25 -12.15 -7.87
C ALA A 217 -10.31 -12.92 -7.06
N LEU A 218 -10.16 -13.04 -5.74
CA LEU A 218 -11.20 -13.61 -4.87
C LEU A 218 -12.48 -12.77 -4.88
N MET A 219 -12.36 -11.47 -5.14
CA MET A 219 -13.49 -10.56 -5.29
C MET A 219 -13.93 -10.49 -6.76
N LYS A 220 -14.82 -11.41 -7.17
CA LYS A 220 -15.34 -11.46 -8.55
C LYS A 220 -16.15 -10.21 -8.93
N ARG A 221 -16.90 -9.65 -7.99
CA ARG A 221 -17.73 -8.45 -8.15
C ARG A 221 -17.49 -7.50 -6.98
N PRO A 222 -16.36 -6.76 -6.97
CA PRO A 222 -16.06 -5.87 -5.87
C PRO A 222 -17.05 -4.71 -5.84
N THR A 223 -17.40 -4.25 -4.64
CA THR A 223 -18.23 -3.07 -4.40
C THR A 223 -17.43 -2.04 -3.60
N ALA A 224 -17.96 -0.83 -3.43
CA ALA A 224 -17.32 0.19 -2.60
C ALA A 224 -17.10 -0.25 -1.14
N GLU A 225 -17.90 -1.18 -0.64
CA GLU A 225 -17.83 -1.71 0.73
C GLU A 225 -17.23 -3.12 0.82
N LYS A 226 -16.87 -3.73 -0.32
CA LYS A 226 -16.20 -5.03 -0.35
C LYS A 226 -15.20 -5.12 -1.51
N ILE A 227 -14.00 -4.56 -1.29
CA ILE A 227 -12.87 -4.61 -2.25
C ILE A 227 -11.84 -5.70 -1.94
N ILE A 228 -11.87 -6.26 -0.74
CA ILE A 228 -10.91 -7.23 -0.21
C ILE A 228 -11.71 -8.32 0.51
N PRO A 229 -11.28 -9.60 0.50
CA PRO A 229 -11.90 -10.63 1.31
C PRO A 229 -11.77 -10.30 2.81
N ASP A 230 -12.67 -10.88 3.60
CA ASP A 230 -12.65 -10.75 5.05
C ASP A 230 -11.40 -11.45 5.62
N MET A 231 -10.87 -10.98 6.75
CA MET A 231 -9.59 -11.44 7.33
C MET A 231 -9.51 -12.98 7.50
N LEU A 232 -10.64 -13.61 7.82
CA LEU A 232 -10.75 -15.05 8.05
C LEU A 232 -11.28 -15.83 6.84
N ASP A 233 -11.29 -15.23 5.64
CA ASP A 233 -11.73 -15.92 4.43
C ASP A 233 -10.81 -17.13 4.16
N PRO A 234 -11.32 -18.38 4.21
CA PRO A 234 -10.49 -19.58 4.12
C PRO A 234 -9.83 -19.73 2.74
N ARG A 235 -10.31 -18.99 1.73
CA ARG A 235 -9.77 -19.03 0.37
C ARG A 235 -8.48 -18.23 0.23
N SER A 236 -8.23 -17.26 1.12
CA SER A 236 -7.09 -16.32 1.05
C SER A 236 -5.74 -17.05 1.04
N VAL A 237 -5.52 -17.94 2.01
CA VAL A 237 -4.26 -18.71 2.14
C VAL A 237 -3.99 -19.52 0.88
N GLY A 238 -4.97 -20.30 0.43
CA GLY A 238 -4.82 -21.14 -0.76
C GLY A 238 -4.60 -20.34 -2.05
N ALA A 239 -5.28 -19.20 -2.20
CA ALA A 239 -5.12 -18.33 -3.36
C ALA A 239 -3.72 -17.72 -3.44
N VAL A 240 -3.23 -17.19 -2.32
CA VAL A 240 -1.89 -16.60 -2.24
C VAL A 240 -0.80 -17.67 -2.38
N ALA A 241 -0.93 -18.83 -1.72
CA ALA A 241 0.05 -19.92 -1.80
C ALA A 241 0.24 -20.47 -3.23
N ARG A 242 -0.86 -20.57 -4.00
CA ARG A 242 -0.77 -20.98 -5.41
C ARG A 242 -0.02 -19.96 -6.28
N ALA A 243 -0.03 -18.69 -5.91
CA ALA A 243 0.62 -17.60 -6.64
C ALA A 243 2.15 -17.53 -6.41
N VAL A 244 2.63 -18.12 -5.31
CA VAL A 244 4.06 -18.27 -5.02
C VAL A 244 4.67 -19.30 -5.97
N ARG A 245 5.72 -18.93 -6.68
CA ARG A 245 6.49 -19.77 -7.61
C ARG A 245 7.90 -19.21 -7.68
#